data_AF-A0A2W6XWE6-F1
#
_entry.id   AF-A0A2W6XWE6-F1
#
_cell.length_a   1.000
_cell.length_b   1.000
_cell.length_c   1.000
_cell.angle_alpha   90.00
_cell.angle_beta   90.00
_cell.angle_gamma   90.00
#
_symmetry.space_group_name_H-M   'P 1'
#
loop_
_entity.id
_entity.type
_entity.pdbx_description
1 polymer ?
#
loop_
_entity_poly.entity_id
_entity_poly.type
_entity_poly.pdbx_seq_one_letter_code
_entity_poly.pdbx_strand_id
1 'polypeptide(L)' 'VKGAPKPVKAGTKVKNIRLRPDSDHNIDCKIDGFGSMALKSEFVKKA' A
#
# COMPACT_ATOMS: atom_id res chain seq x y z
N VAL A 1 8.98 -6.07 5.13
CA VAL A 1 9.78 -6.00 3.88
C VAL A 1 11.25 -6.13 4.25
N LYS A 2 12.06 -6.85 3.47
CA LYS A 2 13.49 -6.96 3.76
C LYS A 2 14.10 -5.55 3.76
N GLY A 3 14.54 -5.06 4.92
CA GLY A 3 15.18 -3.74 5.06
C GLY A 3 14.36 -2.61 5.69
N ALA A 4 13.05 -2.76 5.96
CA ALA A 4 12.32 -1.75 6.74
C ALA A 4 12.20 -2.17 8.21
N PRO A 5 12.46 -1.26 9.16
CA PRO A 5 12.52 -1.57 10.59
C PRO A 5 11.14 -1.87 11.21
N LYS A 6 10.05 -1.52 10.52
CA LYS A 6 8.68 -1.70 11.01
C LYS A 6 7.92 -2.71 10.13
N PRO A 7 7.03 -3.53 10.72
CA PRO A 7 6.06 -4.31 9.95
C PRO A 7 4.90 -3.43 9.50
N VAL A 8 4.33 -3.69 8.31
CA VAL A 8 3.05 -3.09 7.87
C VAL A 8 1.93 -3.82 8.61
N LYS A 9 1.12 -3.10 9.39
CA LYS A 9 0.01 -3.66 10.18
C LYS A 9 -1.33 -3.10 9.72
N ALA A 10 -2.42 -3.78 10.08
CA ALA A 10 -3.77 -3.24 9.92
C ALA A 10 -3.86 -1.84 10.57
N GLY A 11 -4.48 -0.88 9.88
CA GLY A 11 -4.54 0.53 10.30
C GLY A 11 -3.41 1.41 9.77
N THR A 12 -2.44 0.86 9.03
CA THR A 12 -1.43 1.68 8.33
C THR A 12 -2.10 2.55 7.28
N LYS A 13 -2.02 3.88 7.44
CA LYS A 13 -2.56 4.83 6.47
C LYS A 13 -1.64 4.94 5.26
N VAL A 14 -2.22 4.77 4.09
CA VAL A 14 -1.54 4.95 2.79
C VAL A 14 -2.01 6.25 2.15
N LYS A 15 -1.11 6.96 1.47
CA LYS A 15 -1.38 8.26 0.82
C LYS A 15 -1.00 8.20 -0.66
N ASN A 16 -1.48 9.17 -1.44
CA ASN A 16 -1.19 9.29 -2.88
C ASN A 16 -1.59 8.03 -3.68
N ILE A 17 -2.85 7.63 -3.56
CA ILE A 17 -3.38 6.39 -4.14
C ILE A 17 -3.63 6.58 -5.64
N ARG A 18 -3.16 5.64 -6.46
CA ARG A 18 -3.51 5.52 -7.89
C ARG A 18 -4.01 4.11 -8.18
N LEU A 19 -5.06 4.01 -8.99
CA LEU A 19 -5.64 2.74 -9.40
C LEU A 19 -5.09 2.34 -10.77
N ARG A 20 -4.57 1.12 -10.89
CA ARG A 20 -4.17 0.49 -12.16
C ARG A 20 -5.10 -0.70 -12.43
N PRO A 21 -6.06 -0.58 -13.37
CA PRO A 21 -7.14 -1.55 -13.53
C PRO A 21 -6.74 -2.94 -14.05
N ASP A 22 -5.48 -3.16 -14.45
CA ASP A 22 -5.06 -4.40 -15.13
C ASP A 22 -4.04 -5.26 -14.35
N SER A 23 -3.91 -5.06 -13.03
CA SER A 23 -2.94 -5.80 -12.21
C SER A 23 -3.57 -6.42 -10.97
N ASP A 24 -3.07 -7.59 -10.54
CA ASP A 24 -3.39 -8.18 -9.25
C ASP A 24 -3.06 -7.25 -8.07
N HIS A 25 -2.09 -6.34 -8.28
CA HIS A 25 -1.74 -5.25 -7.37
C HIS A 25 -2.19 -3.92 -7.98
N ASN A 26 -3.50 -3.73 -8.00
CA ASN A 26 -4.20 -2.63 -8.65
C ASN A 26 -4.08 -1.27 -7.92
N ILE A 27 -3.44 -1.20 -6.75
CA ILE A 27 -3.36 0.03 -5.95
C ILE A 27 -1.91 0.43 -5.76
N ASP A 28 -1.45 1.46 -6.48
CA ASP A 28 -0.23 2.14 -6.11
C ASP A 28 -0.50 3.12 -4.98
N CYS A 29 0.34 3.10 -3.96
CA CYS A 29 0.27 4.07 -2.88
C CYS A 29 1.66 4.34 -2.32
N LYS A 30 1.75 5.37 -1.47
CA LYS A 30 2.93 5.67 -0.69
C LYS A 30 2.62 5.46 0.79
N ILE A 31 3.45 4.65 1.44
CA ILE A 31 3.42 4.41 2.87
C ILE A 31 4.55 5.19 3.52
N ASP A 32 4.20 5.95 4.56
CA ASP A 32 5.20 6.71 5.32
C ASP A 32 6.20 5.77 6.01
N GLY A 33 7.49 6.02 5.84
CA GLY A 33 8.57 5.16 6.33
C GLY A 33 8.88 3.90 5.50
N PHE A 34 8.10 3.57 4.46
CA PHE A 34 8.41 2.45 3.55
C PHE A 34 8.59 2.88 2.09
N GLY A 35 7.98 4.00 1.67
CA GLY A 35 8.03 4.48 0.30
C GLY A 35 6.86 4.00 -0.55
N SER A 36 7.08 3.87 -1.86
CA SER A 36 6.05 3.47 -2.83
C SER A 36 5.78 1.96 -2.74
N MET A 37 4.50 1.58 -2.74
CA MET A 37 4.06 0.19 -2.62
C MET A 37 2.87 -0.06 -3.53
N ALA A 38 2.86 -1.22 -4.19
CA ALA A 38 1.71 -1.74 -4.90
C ALA A 38 0.96 -2.71 -3.98
N LEU A 39 -0.31 -2.43 -3.73
CA LEU A 39 -1.22 -3.21 -2.89
C LEU A 39 -2.37 -3.75 -3.74
N LYS A 40 -2.99 -4.82 -3.25
CA LYS A 40 -4.25 -5.34 -3.78
C LYS A 40 -5.43 -4.69 -3.08
N SER A 41 -6.49 -4.43 -3.83
CA SER A 41 -7.73 -3.83 -3.32
C SER A 41 -8.39 -4.60 -2.18
N GLU A 42 -8.15 -5.92 -2.10
CA GLU A 42 -8.70 -6.79 -1.05
C GLU A 42 -8.17 -6.45 0.36
N PHE A 43 -6.96 -5.88 0.46
CA PHE A 43 -6.30 -5.61 1.75
C PHE A 43 -6.39 -4.15 2.20
N VAL A 44 -7.08 -3.30 1.45
CA VAL A 44 -7.26 -1.89 1.80
C VAL A 44 -8.74 -1.55 1.88
N LYS A 45 -9.06 -0.66 2.82
CA LYS A 45 -10.41 -0.11 2.98
C LYS A 45 -10.33 1.40 2.75
N LYS A 46 -11.32 1.93 2.03
CA LYS A 46 -11.51 3.39 1.96
C LYS A 46 -11.84 3.91 3.35
N ALA A 47 -10.98 4.79 3.87
CA ALA A 47 -11.18 5.51 5.12
C ALA A 47 -11.96 6.81 4.86
#